data_AF-A0A2V9R357-F1
#
_entry.id   AF-A0A2V9R357-F1
#
_cell.length_a   1.000
_cell.length_b   1.000
_cell.length_c   1.000
_cell.angle_alpha   90.00
_cell.angle_beta   90.00
_cell.angle_gamma   90.00
#
_symmetry.space_group_name_H-M   'P 1'
#
loop_
_entity.id
_entity.type
_entity.pdbx_description
1 polymer ?
#
loop_
_entity_poly.entity_id
_entity_poly.type
_entity_poly.pdbx_seq_one_letter_code
_entity_poly.pdbx_strand_id
1 'polypeptide(L)'
;MRRLLTLTVSLMTLWACWDFSGEQGISSAFHKNDITYSTEVKTPHVKWARKLPGGPIRGFFIPSVQYGRDMVELMQRLDLDPTTV
;
A
#
# COMPACT_ATOMS: atom_id res chain seq x y z
N MET A 1 35.84 34.68 -24.37
CA MET A 1 35.93 33.23 -24.08
C MET A 1 35.55 32.90 -22.63
N ARG A 2 36.13 33.54 -21.60
CA ARG A 2 35.78 33.29 -20.17
C ARG A 2 34.30 33.50 -19.81
N ARG A 3 33.66 34.54 -20.33
CA ARG A 3 32.23 34.84 -20.09
C ARG A 3 31.26 33.82 -20.70
N LEU A 4 31.69 33.15 -21.78
CA LEU A 4 30.89 32.12 -22.44
C LEU A 4 30.93 30.81 -21.62
N LEU A 5 32.11 30.48 -21.09
CA LEU A 5 32.33 29.31 -20.23
C LEU A 5 31.54 29.40 -18.91
N THR A 6 31.48 30.59 -18.30
CA THR A 6 30.70 30.80 -17.08
C THR A 6 29.19 30.63 -17.31
N LEU A 7 28.71 31.08 -18.47
CA LEU A 7 27.31 30.91 -18.86
C LEU A 7 26.93 29.44 -19.08
N THR A 8 27.80 28.66 -19.71
CA THR A 8 27.53 27.23 -19.95
C THR A 8 27.56 26.40 -18.66
N VAL A 9 28.45 26.71 -17.72
CA VAL A 9 28.51 26.02 -16.42
C VAL A 9 27.31 26.40 -15.54
N SER A 10 26.90 27.66 -15.52
CA SER A 10 25.67 28.09 -14.82
C SER A 10 24.42 27.45 -15.42
N LEU A 11 24.37 27.25 -16.74
CA LEU A 11 23.23 26.60 -17.38
C LEU A 11 23.17 25.09 -17.08
N MET A 12 24.31 24.39 -17.04
CA MET A 12 24.36 22.97 -16.63
C MET A 12 23.99 22.77 -15.16
N THR A 13 24.41 23.66 -14.27
CA THR A 13 24.08 23.56 -12.83
C THR A 13 22.61 23.85 -12.57
N LEU A 14 21.98 24.76 -13.34
CA LEU A 14 20.54 24.98 -13.29
C LEU A 14 19.74 23.75 -13.77
N TRP A 15 20.23 23.05 -14.80
CA TRP A 15 19.63 21.80 -15.28
C TRP A 15 19.73 20.69 -14.24
N ALA A 16 20.91 20.47 -13.65
CA ALA A 16 21.11 19.45 -12.62
C ALA A 16 20.28 19.68 -11.34
N CYS A 17 19.98 20.94 -11.00
CA CYS A 17 19.08 21.26 -9.88
C CYS A 17 17.60 20.93 -10.15
N TRP A 18 17.17 20.85 -11.42
CA TRP A 18 15.78 20.51 -11.74
C TRP A 18 15.49 19.03 -11.46
N ASP A 19 16.45 18.14 -11.75
CA ASP A 19 16.31 16.70 -11.53
C ASP A 19 16.31 16.31 -10.04
N PHE A 20 16.80 17.18 -9.15
CA PHE A 20 16.75 16.97 -7.69
C PHE A 20 15.47 17.53 -7.04
N SER A 21 14.39 17.68 -7.81
CA SER A 21 13.08 18.03 -7.27
C SER A 21 12.31 16.78 -6.85
N GLY A 22 12.77 16.16 -5.76
CA GLY A 22 11.99 15.29 -4.88
C GLY A 22 11.63 13.91 -5.42
N GLU A 23 11.97 12.87 -4.66
CA GLU A 23 11.12 11.67 -4.61
C GLU A 23 9.71 12.13 -4.22
N GLN A 24 8.87 12.38 -5.21
CA GLN A 24 7.44 12.47 -5.02
C GLN A 24 7.02 11.07 -4.57
N GLY A 25 6.91 10.88 -3.25
CA GLY A 25 6.10 9.79 -2.71
C GLY A 25 4.79 9.80 -3.50
N ILE A 26 4.51 8.69 -4.18
CA ILE A 26 3.36 8.56 -5.08
C ILE A 26 2.09 8.65 -4.21
N SER A 27 1.63 9.86 -3.92
CA SER A 27 0.27 10.08 -3.47
C SER A 27 -0.57 10.17 -4.74
N SER A 28 -1.05 9.02 -5.19
CA SER A 28 -1.93 8.92 -6.34
C SER A 28 -3.18 9.77 -6.08
N ALA A 29 -3.53 10.69 -6.98
CA ALA A 29 -4.81 11.43 -6.98
C ALA A 29 -6.04 10.52 -7.27
N PHE A 30 -5.87 9.22 -7.09
CA PHE A 30 -6.83 8.18 -7.40
C PHE A 30 -7.71 7.92 -6.18
N HIS A 31 -8.93 7.44 -6.43
CA HIS A 31 -9.81 6.85 -5.43
C HIS A 31 -9.00 5.90 -4.54
N LYS A 32 -9.30 5.87 -3.23
CA LYS A 32 -8.62 5.04 -2.23
C LYS A 32 -8.10 3.75 -2.88
N ASN A 33 -6.78 3.52 -2.87
CA ASN A 33 -6.13 2.33 -3.43
C ASN A 33 -6.48 1.06 -2.63
N ASP A 34 -7.68 1.00 -2.04
CA ASP A 34 -8.23 -0.15 -1.38
C ASP A 34 -9.07 -0.93 -2.39
N ILE A 35 -8.72 -2.19 -2.53
CA ILE A 35 -9.63 -3.20 -3.04
C ILE A 35 -10.58 -3.54 -1.89
N THR A 36 -11.88 -3.63 -2.15
CA THR A 36 -12.83 -4.13 -1.15
C THR A 36 -12.51 -5.59 -0.83
N TYR A 37 -12.16 -5.88 0.42
CA TYR A 37 -11.86 -7.24 0.88
C TYR A 37 -13.09 -8.15 0.72
N SER A 38 -12.89 -9.29 0.05
CA SER A 38 -13.94 -10.28 -0.20
C SER A 38 -13.44 -11.68 0.11
N THR A 39 -14.34 -12.53 0.64
CA THR A 39 -14.05 -13.96 0.88
C THR A 39 -14.65 -14.87 -0.19
N GLU A 40 -15.11 -14.32 -1.32
CA GLU A 40 -15.72 -15.07 -2.44
C GLU A 40 -14.76 -16.14 -2.99
N VAL A 41 -13.50 -15.76 -3.23
CA VAL A 41 -12.46 -16.70 -3.67
C VAL A 41 -11.85 -17.42 -2.46
N LYS A 42 -12.25 -18.66 -2.23
CA LYS A 42 -11.72 -19.50 -1.15
C LYS A 42 -10.36 -20.11 -1.51
N THR A 43 -9.41 -20.03 -0.58
CA THR A 43 -8.18 -20.83 -0.67
C THR A 43 -8.39 -22.22 -0.10
N PRO A 44 -7.64 -23.24 -0.55
CA PRO A 44 -7.63 -24.54 0.12
C PRO A 44 -7.11 -24.39 1.55
N HIS A 45 -7.95 -24.67 2.55
CA HIS A 45 -7.58 -24.66 3.96
C HIS A 45 -8.44 -25.62 4.79
N VAL A 46 -7.90 -26.08 5.92
CA VAL A 46 -8.65 -26.82 6.94
C VAL A 46 -9.59 -25.84 7.66
N LYS A 47 -10.85 -26.22 7.84
CA LYS A 47 -11.84 -25.44 8.59
C LYS A 47 -11.72 -25.79 10.07
N TRP A 48 -11.08 -24.95 10.87
CA TRP A 48 -10.75 -25.30 12.25
C TRP A 48 -11.21 -24.29 13.32
N ALA A 49 -11.61 -23.07 12.96
CA ALA A 49 -11.92 -22.03 13.95
C ALA A 49 -13.19 -21.20 13.64
N ARG A 50 -14.27 -21.86 13.20
CA ARG A 50 -15.59 -21.21 13.07
C ARG A 50 -16.46 -21.43 14.31
N LYS A 51 -17.27 -20.41 14.65
CA LYS A 51 -18.16 -20.38 15.82
C LYS A 51 -17.39 -20.44 17.13
N LEU A 52 -16.53 -19.46 17.34
CA LEU A 52 -15.77 -19.34 18.58
C LEU A 52 -16.70 -19.00 19.76
N PRO A 53 -16.45 -19.55 20.97
CA PRO A 53 -17.13 -19.10 22.18
C PRO A 53 -16.91 -17.60 22.38
N GLY A 54 -17.99 -16.83 22.48
CA GLY A 54 -17.92 -15.37 22.63
C GLY A 54 -18.05 -14.58 21.31
N GLY A 55 -18.25 -15.25 20.18
CA GLY A 55 -18.46 -14.60 18.88
C GLY A 55 -17.18 -14.39 18.07
N PRO A 56 -17.26 -13.65 16.95
CA PRO A 56 -16.11 -13.43 16.07
C PRO A 56 -15.04 -12.59 16.76
N ILE A 57 -13.78 -12.86 16.42
CA ILE A 57 -12.65 -12.05 16.87
C ILE A 57 -12.70 -10.73 16.13
N ARG A 58 -12.77 -9.63 16.90
CA ARG A 58 -12.66 -8.27 16.37
C ARG A 58 -11.19 -7.90 16.27
N GLY A 59 -10.70 -7.64 15.07
CA GLY A 59 -9.29 -7.31 14.83
C GLY A 59 -9.14 -6.01 14.05
N PHE A 60 -8.19 -5.18 14.43
CA PHE A 60 -7.82 -3.98 13.70
C PHE A 60 -6.60 -4.27 12.82
N PHE A 61 -6.73 -4.08 11.52
CA PHE A 61 -5.72 -4.42 10.53
C PHE A 61 -5.32 -3.20 9.71
N ILE A 62 -4.01 -3.04 9.49
CA ILE A 62 -3.45 -2.02 8.59
C ILE A 62 -2.69 -2.76 7.48
N PRO A 63 -3.39 -3.44 6.56
CA PRO A 63 -2.75 -4.15 5.47
C PRO A 63 -2.13 -3.16 4.48
N SER A 64 -0.99 -3.53 3.90
CA SER A 64 -0.52 -2.83 2.70
C SER A 64 -1.36 -3.25 1.48
N VAL A 65 -1.32 -2.44 0.42
CA VAL A 65 -2.00 -2.73 -0.86
C VAL A 65 -1.66 -4.12 -1.40
N GLN A 66 -0.43 -4.60 -1.16
CA GLN A 66 0.04 -5.90 -1.65
C GLN A 66 -0.34 -7.08 -0.74
N TYR A 67 -0.45 -6.86 0.58
CA TYR A 67 -0.55 -7.93 1.58
C TYR A 67 -1.92 -8.03 2.26
N GLY A 68 -2.94 -7.32 1.77
CA GLY A 68 -4.30 -7.43 2.30
C GLY A 68 -4.94 -8.81 2.15
N ARG A 69 -4.40 -9.67 1.27
CA ARG A 69 -4.88 -11.04 1.10
C ARG A 69 -4.70 -11.89 2.36
N ASP A 70 -3.67 -11.65 3.15
CA ASP A 70 -3.38 -12.45 4.35
C ASP A 70 -4.50 -12.32 5.39
N MET A 71 -5.04 -11.11 5.53
CA MET A 71 -6.22 -10.85 6.38
C MET A 71 -7.44 -11.61 5.86
N VAL A 72 -7.74 -11.54 4.57
CA VAL A 72 -8.87 -12.26 3.95
C VAL A 72 -8.74 -13.77 4.17
N GLU A 73 -7.55 -14.29 4.02
CA GLU A 73 -7.22 -15.68 4.25
C GLU A 73 -7.39 -16.10 5.71
N LEU A 74 -7.08 -15.22 6.65
CA LEU A 74 -7.39 -15.42 8.07
C LEU A 74 -8.90 -15.44 8.32
N MET A 75 -9.67 -14.51 7.73
CA MET A 75 -11.15 -14.50 7.80
C MET A 75 -11.79 -15.78 7.27
N GLN A 76 -11.13 -16.47 6.33
CA GLN A 76 -11.64 -17.73 5.79
C GLN A 76 -11.49 -18.89 6.78
N ARG A 77 -10.43 -18.87 7.60
CA ARG A 77 -10.04 -19.94 8.54
C ARG A 77 -10.66 -19.76 9.93
N LEU A 78 -10.81 -18.51 10.35
CA LEU A 78 -11.20 -18.06 11.68
C LEU A 78 -12.46 -17.20 11.60
N ASP A 79 -13.33 -17.31 12.60
CA ASP A 79 -14.46 -16.39 12.77
C ASP A 79 -13.92 -14.98 13.13
N LEU A 80 -13.68 -14.16 12.11
CA LEU A 80 -13.01 -12.85 12.21
C LEU A 80 -13.92 -11.75 11.66
N ASP A 81 -14.04 -10.67 12.43
CA ASP A 81 -14.73 -9.42 12.08
C ASP A 81 -13.68 -8.28 12.03
N PRO A 82 -12.99 -8.09 10.89
CA PRO A 82 -11.90 -7.15 10.80
C PRO A 82 -12.38 -5.71 10.57
N THR A 83 -11.65 -4.76 11.14
CA THR A 83 -11.72 -3.34 10.82
C THR A 83 -10.41 -2.92 10.15
N THR A 84 -10.48 -2.22 9.01
CA THR A 84 -9.33 -1.75 8.24
C THR A 84 -9.35 -0.23 8.07
N VAL A 85 -8.18 0.38 7.83
CA VAL A 85 -8.02 1.83 7.54
C VAL A 85 -7.53 2.08 6.12
#